data_AF-K1TFE6-F1
#
_entry.id   AF-K1TFE6-F1
#
_cell.length_a   1.000
_cell.length_b   1.000
_cell.length_c   1.000
_cell.angle_alpha   90.00
_cell.angle_beta   90.00
_cell.angle_gamma   90.00
#
_symmetry.space_group_name_H-M   'P 1'
#
loop_
_entity.id
_entity.type
_entity.pdbx_description
1 polymer ?
#
loop_
_entity_poly.entity_id
_entity_poly.type
_entity_poly.pdbx_seq_one_letter_code
_entity_poly.pdbx_strand_id
1 'polypeptide(L)' 'MQEIHYVPHLMKISDIMKQMQKDKVHMAVVLDQYGGTLGIVTLEDILEQLVGEIWDENDEIIAPVTFVSENEFNVNGD' A
#
# COMPACT_ATOMS: atom_id res chain seq x y z
N MET A 1 -20.49 15.71 8.28
CA MET A 1 -19.51 15.67 7.19
C MET A 1 -18.19 15.28 7.83
N GLN A 2 -17.58 14.18 7.40
CA GLN A 2 -16.33 13.70 7.99
C GLN A 2 -15.17 14.56 7.45
N GLU A 3 -14.22 14.90 8.32
CA GLU A 3 -13.07 15.72 7.94
C GLU A 3 -12.13 14.91 7.05
N ILE A 4 -11.67 15.51 5.95
CA ILE A 4 -10.76 14.86 5.00
C ILE A 4 -9.33 15.04 5.49
N HIS A 5 -8.57 13.95 5.59
CA HIS A 5 -7.13 14.01 5.86
C HIS A 5 -6.33 14.12 4.57
N TYR A 6 -5.30 14.97 4.62
CA TYR A 6 -4.42 15.24 3.50
C TYR A 6 -2.99 14.92 3.89
N VAL A 7 -2.25 14.31 2.97
CA VAL A 7 -0.84 13.95 3.17
C VAL A 7 0.01 14.41 1.98
N PRO A 8 1.23 14.94 2.21
CA PRO A 8 2.13 15.29 1.12
C PRO A 8 2.73 14.04 0.45
N HIS A 9 2.85 14.02 -0.87
CA HIS A 9 3.45 12.90 -1.62
C HIS A 9 4.92 12.61 -1.31
N LEU A 10 5.66 13.57 -0.74
CA LEU A 10 7.06 13.41 -0.34
C LEU A 10 7.23 12.81 1.07
N MET A 11 6.14 12.61 1.81
CA MET A 11 6.19 12.04 3.15
C MET A 11 6.42 10.53 3.06
N LYS A 12 7.25 9.99 3.96
CA LYS A 12 7.49 8.54 4.00
C LYS A 12 6.20 7.81 4.35
N ILE A 13 5.98 6.67 3.71
CA ILE A 13 4.80 5.84 3.92
C ILE A 13 4.63 5.39 5.38
N SER A 14 5.75 5.12 6.08
CA SER A 14 5.76 4.78 7.51
C SER A 14 5.28 5.91 8.42
N ASP A 15 5.52 7.17 8.01
CA ASP A 15 5.11 8.34 8.79
C ASP A 15 3.64 8.66 8.51
N ILE A 16 3.20 8.49 7.26
CA ILE A 16 1.77 8.55 6.88
C ILE A 16 0.97 7.52 7.68
N MET A 17 1.44 6.27 7.76
CA MET A 17 0.81 5.20 8.54
C MET A 17 0.61 5.61 10.01
N LYS A 18 1.66 6.10 10.66
CA LYS A 18 1.62 6.51 12.07
C LYS A 18 0.63 7.65 12.30
N GLN A 19 0.58 8.61 11.38
CA GLN A 19 -0.36 9.73 11.44
C GLN A 19 -1.80 9.23 11.28
N MET A 20 -2.07 8.40 10.27
CA MET A 20 -3.40 7.82 10.04
C MET A 20 -3.89 6.97 11.22
N GLN A 21 -3.01 6.17 11.84
CA GLN A 21 -3.31 5.40 13.06
C GLN A 21 -3.64 6.31 14.25
N LYS A 22 -2.85 7.38 14.45
CA LYS A 22 -3.05 8.34 15.54
C LYS A 22 -4.38 9.08 15.38
N ASP A 23 -4.71 9.49 14.16
CA ASP A 23 -5.91 10.27 13.87
C ASP A 23 -7.15 9.38 13.65
N LYS A 24 -6.97 8.04 13.68
CA LYS A 24 -8.02 7.03 13.48
C LYS A 24 -8.76 7.21 12.15
N VAL A 25 -7.99 7.45 11.09
CA VAL A 25 -8.51 7.52 9.71
C VAL A 25 -7.95 6.38 8.87
N HIS A 26 -8.79 5.82 8.00
CA HIS A 26 -8.42 4.74 7.09
C HIS A 26 -8.07 5.21 5.68
N MET A 27 -8.33 6.48 5.36
CA MET A 27 -8.12 7.05 4.03
C MET A 27 -7.61 8.47 4.12
N ALA A 28 -6.67 8.83 3.25
CA ALA A 28 -6.16 10.19 3.11
C ALA A 28 -6.02 10.55 1.62
N VAL A 29 -6.15 11.84 1.32
CA VAL A 29 -5.91 12.41 -0.01
C VAL A 29 -4.44 12.80 -0.13
N VAL A 30 -3.79 12.37 -1.20
CA VAL A 30 -2.38 12.66 -1.47
C VAL A 30 -2.28 13.94 -2.29
N LEU A 31 -1.50 14.91 -1.80
CA LEU A 31 -1.29 16.20 -2.44
C LEU A 31 0.10 16.30 -3.08
N ASP A 32 0.16 16.95 -4.23
CA ASP A 32 1.41 17.45 -4.82
C ASP A 32 1.89 18.73 -4.10
N GLN A 33 3.03 19.27 -4.55
CA GLN A 33 3.63 20.48 -3.98
C GLN A 33 2.87 21.80 -4.28
N TYR A 34 1.90 21.77 -5.19
CA TYR A 34 1.09 22.92 -5.60
C TYR A 34 -0.34 22.85 -5.03
N GLY A 35 -0.65 21.83 -4.22
CA GLY A 35 -1.97 21.60 -3.64
C GLY A 35 -2.94 20.87 -4.59
N GLY A 36 -2.45 20.33 -5.70
CA GLY A 36 -3.19 19.43 -6.58
C GLY A 36 -3.35 18.04 -5.96
N THR A 37 -4.47 17.40 -6.24
CA THR A 37 -4.73 16.03 -5.80
C THR A 37 -4.04 15.05 -6.75
N LEU A 38 -3.15 14.22 -6.22
CA LEU A 38 -2.55 13.10 -6.95
C LEU A 38 -3.42 11.85 -6.87
N GLY A 39 -4.13 11.66 -5.76
CA GLY A 39 -4.98 10.50 -5.54
C GLY A 39 -5.34 10.31 -4.07
N ILE A 40 -5.63 9.07 -3.71
CA ILE A 40 -5.90 8.64 -2.33
C ILE A 40 -4.94 7.54 -1.92
N VAL A 41 -4.78 7.36 -0.62
CA VAL A 41 -4.08 6.23 -0.01
C VAL A 41 -4.90 5.69 1.14
N THR A 42 -4.88 4.37 1.32
CA THR A 42 -5.56 3.69 2.43
C THR A 42 -4.56 3.16 3.45
N LEU A 43 -5.01 2.95 4.69
CA LEU A 43 -4.16 2.37 5.72
C LEU A 43 -3.81 0.92 5.38
N GLU A 44 -4.74 0.20 4.76
CA GLU A 44 -4.63 -1.18 4.33
C GLU A 44 -3.52 -1.35 3.29
N ASP A 45 -3.52 -0.52 2.23
CA ASP A 45 -2.47 -0.56 1.19
C ASP A 45 -1.09 -0.24 1.78
N ILE A 46 -1.02 0.69 2.73
CA ILE A 46 0.25 1.03 3.39
C ILE A 46 0.76 -0.13 4.23
N LEU A 47 -0.12 -0.83 4.95
CA LEU A 47 0.25 -2.00 5.74
C LEU A 47 0.76 -3.13 4.82
N GLU A 48 0.07 -3.39 3.72
CA GLU A 48 0.48 -4.38 2.73
C GLU A 48 1.87 -4.07 2.17
N GLN A 49 2.15 -2.82 1.80
CA GLN A 49 3.46 -2.44 1.27
C GLN A 49 4.60 -2.53 2.30
N LEU A 50 4.31 -2.37 3.59
CA LEU A 50 5.31 -2.43 4.65
C LEU A 50 5.55 -3.83 5.18
N VAL A 51 4.51 -4.65 5.25
CA VAL A 51 4.55 -6.00 5.83
C VAL A 51 4.76 -7.05 4.75
N GLY A 52 4.26 -6.82 3.54
CA GLY A 52 4.14 -7.83 2.50
C GLY A 52 3.12 -8.91 2.88
N GLU A 53 3.15 -10.02 2.15
CA GLU A 53 2.44 -11.24 2.53
C GLU A 53 2.93 -11.72 3.91
N ILE A 54 2.00 -11.99 4.83
CA ILE A 54 2.33 -12.56 6.14
C ILE A 54 2.51 -14.06 5.94
N TRP A 55 3.76 -14.50 5.79
CA TRP A 55 4.13 -15.90 5.72
C TRP A 55 4.24 -16.50 7.12
N ASP A 56 3.56 -17.62 7.36
CA ASP A 56 3.84 -18.47 8.52
C ASP A 56 5.19 -19.17 8.34
N GLU A 57 5.78 -19.65 9.43
CA GLU A 57 7.08 -20.32 9.43
C GLU A 57 7.14 -21.58 8.54
N ASN A 58 5.98 -22.11 8.16
CA ASN A 58 5.82 -23.31 7.34
C ASN A 58 5.36 -23.01 5.90
N ASP A 59 5.15 -21.75 5.53
CA ASP A 59 4.60 -21.42 4.21
C ASP A 59 5.69 -21.47 3.12
N GLU A 60 5.36 -22.10 2.00
CA GLU A 60 6.17 -22.00 0.79
C GLU A 60 5.95 -20.64 0.13
N ILE A 61 7.03 -19.93 -0.18
CA ILE A 61 6.96 -18.64 -0.88
C ILE A 61 6.51 -18.89 -2.32
N ILE A 62 5.23 -18.69 -2.59
CA ILE A 62 4.68 -18.78 -3.94
C ILE A 62 4.76 -17.38 -4.56
N ALA A 63 5.65 -17.22 -5.53
CA ALA A 63 5.70 -15.98 -6.29
C ALA A 63 4.38 -15.81 -7.09
N PRO A 64 3.81 -14.59 -7.15
CA PRO A 64 2.58 -14.33 -7.89
C PRO A 64 2.75 -14.60 -9.40
N VAL A 65 4.00 -14.55 -9.90
CA VAL A 65 4.35 -14.96 -11.25
C VAL A 65 5.60 -15.83 -11.22
N THR A 66 5.54 -17.00 -11.85
CA THR A 66 6.68 -17.90 -12.04
C THR A 66 6.97 -18.09 -13.53
N PHE A 67 8.25 -18.03 -13.90
CA PHE A 67 8.70 -18.24 -15.28
C PHE A 67 8.67 -19.73 -15.62
N VAL A 68 8.01 -20.09 -16.73
CA VAL A 68 7.96 -21.47 -17.24
C VAL A 68 8.80 -21.59 -18.51
N SER A 69 8.60 -20.70 -19.48
CA SER A 69 9.37 -20.65 -20.72
C SER A 69 9.30 -19.26 -21.38
N GLU A 70 9.99 -19.06 -22.51
CA GLU A 70 10.23 -17.76 -23.16
C GLU A 70 8.96 -16.90 -23.37
N ASN A 71 7.78 -17.51 -23.50
CA ASN A 71 6.48 -16.84 -23.61
C ASN A 71 5.41 -17.42 -22.67
N GLU A 72 5.82 -18.13 -21.62
CA GLU A 72 4.89 -18.79 -20.69
C GLU A 72 5.24 -18.44 -19.25
N PHE A 73 4.23 -17.88 -18.58
CA PHE A 73 4.29 -17.51 -17.19
C PHE A 73 3.10 -18.15 -16.49
N ASN A 74 3.35 -18.74 -15.34
CA ASN A 74 2.28 -19.17 -14.46
C ASN A 74 2.00 -18.03 -13.48
N VAL A 75 0.76 -17.57 -13.45
CA VAL A 75 0.30 -16.44 -12.64
C VAL A 75 -0.69 -16.96 -11.61
N ASN A 76 -0.41 -16.77 -10.33
CA ASN A 76 -1.36 -17.09 -9.27
C ASN A 76 -2.47 -16.05 -9.26
N GLY A 77 -3.72 -16.52 -9.16
CA GLY A 77 -4.93 -15.71 -9.27
C GLY A 77 -5.56 -15.35 -7.92
N ASP A 78 -4.81 -15.49 -6.83
CA ASP A 78 -5.21 -15.10 -5.48
C ASP A 78 -4.86 -13.64 -5.19
#